data_AF-A0A2H0Z8P8-F1
#
_entry.id   AF-A0A2H0Z8P8-F1
#
_cell.length_a   1.000
_cell.length_b   1.000
_cell.length_c   1.000
_cell.angle_alpha   90.00
_cell.angle_beta   90.00
_cell.angle_gamma   90.00
#
_symmetry.space_group_name_H-M   'P 1'
#
loop_
_entity.id
_entity.type
_entity.pdbx_description
1 polymer ?
#
loop_
_entity_poly.entity_id
_entity_poly.type
_entity_poly.pdbx_seq_one_letter_code
_entity_poly.pdbx_strand_id
1 'polypeptide(L)'
;PLGGKALFGGQRFGEMEVWALEGYGAAYTLQEMLTVKSDDFTGRNKMYEHIIKGEFPNEPGVPESFKVLVKELQALALDVDLIKTAVPAVEGETPAEEKKGKTKKKVSKEK
;
A
#
# COMPACT_ATOMS: atom_id res chain seq x y z
N PRO A 1 -7.37 -6.99 -10.48
CA PRO A 1 -7.32 -7.58 -11.85
C PRO A 1 -8.72 -7.63 -12.47
N LEU A 2 -8.85 -7.55 -13.80
CA LEU A 2 -10.14 -7.70 -14.47
C LEU A 2 -10.62 -9.15 -14.36
N GLY A 3 -11.93 -9.34 -14.29
CA GLY A 3 -12.56 -10.67 -14.26
C GLY A 3 -12.82 -11.21 -15.66
N GLY A 4 -12.89 -12.54 -15.77
CA GLY A 4 -13.40 -13.23 -16.95
C GLY A 4 -12.33 -13.88 -17.84
N LYS A 5 -12.66 -15.07 -18.35
CA LYS A 5 -11.76 -15.90 -19.16
C LYS A 5 -11.33 -15.24 -20.47
N ALA A 6 -12.17 -14.37 -21.03
CA ALA A 6 -11.90 -13.69 -22.30
C ALA A 6 -10.71 -12.72 -22.26
N LEU A 7 -10.40 -12.17 -21.08
CA LEU A 7 -9.30 -11.21 -20.88
C LEU A 7 -8.11 -11.81 -20.13
N PHE A 8 -8.06 -13.15 -20.01
CA PHE A 8 -7.15 -13.83 -19.09
C PHE A 8 -7.20 -13.20 -17.69
N GLY A 9 -8.43 -12.94 -17.23
CA GLY A 9 -8.68 -12.32 -15.94
C GLY A 9 -8.12 -13.14 -14.78
N GLY A 10 -7.79 -12.45 -13.69
CA GLY A 10 -7.31 -13.10 -12.48
C GLY A 10 -8.39 -13.98 -11.83
N GLN A 11 -7.95 -14.99 -11.08
CA GLN A 11 -8.83 -15.80 -10.25
C GLN A 11 -9.35 -14.95 -9.08
N ARG A 12 -10.63 -15.11 -8.74
CA ARG A 12 -11.18 -14.50 -7.52
C ARG A 12 -10.63 -15.25 -6.32
N PHE A 13 -9.95 -14.50 -5.45
CA PHE A 13 -9.62 -14.93 -4.09
C PHE A 13 -10.71 -14.40 -3.14
N GLY A 14 -11.53 -15.28 -2.58
CA GLY A 14 -12.71 -14.99 -1.79
C GLY A 14 -12.54 -15.26 -0.30
N GLU A 15 -13.58 -14.95 0.47
CA GLU A 15 -13.60 -15.03 1.94
C GLU A 15 -13.21 -16.42 2.48
N MET A 16 -13.71 -17.49 1.86
CA MET A 16 -13.38 -18.87 2.29
C MET A 16 -11.89 -19.19 2.12
N GLU A 17 -11.24 -18.64 1.09
CA GLU A 17 -9.82 -18.88 0.83
C GLU A 17 -8.95 -18.00 1.74
N VAL A 18 -9.43 -16.80 2.09
CA VAL A 18 -8.85 -15.96 3.14
C VAL A 18 -8.85 -16.71 4.47
N TRP A 19 -9.99 -17.29 4.88
CA TRP A 19 -10.07 -18.08 6.11
C TRP A 19 -9.13 -19.28 6.11
N ALA A 20 -8.95 -19.93 4.96
CA ALA A 20 -7.99 -21.02 4.85
C ALA A 20 -6.56 -20.53 5.14
N LEU A 21 -6.12 -19.42 4.53
CA LEU A 21 -4.78 -18.87 4.77
C LEU A 21 -4.59 -18.37 6.21
N GLU A 22 -5.62 -17.75 6.79
CA GLU A 22 -5.61 -17.32 8.19
C GLU A 22 -5.49 -18.53 9.14
N GLY A 23 -6.24 -19.60 8.90
CA GLY A 23 -6.17 -20.83 9.68
C GLY A 23 -4.80 -21.53 9.61
N TYR A 24 -4.12 -21.42 8.47
CA TYR A 24 -2.73 -21.88 8.31
C TYR A 24 -1.69 -20.95 8.96
N GLY A 25 -2.07 -19.74 9.37
CA GLY A 25 -1.12 -18.72 9.86
C GLY A 25 -0.23 -18.13 8.75
N ALA A 26 -0.65 -18.21 7.49
CA ALA A 26 0.12 -17.74 6.33
C ALA A 26 -0.02 -16.22 6.11
N ALA A 27 0.38 -15.42 7.10
CA ALA A 27 0.19 -13.98 7.13
C ALA A 27 0.81 -13.25 5.93
N TYR A 28 2.07 -13.57 5.58
CA TYR A 28 2.75 -12.95 4.44
C TYR A 28 2.11 -13.29 3.10
N THR A 29 1.66 -14.54 2.93
CA THR A 29 0.97 -14.97 1.72
C THR A 29 -0.38 -14.26 1.58
N LEU A 30 -1.13 -14.13 2.67
CA LEU A 30 -2.38 -13.40 2.67
C LEU A 30 -2.16 -11.91 2.34
N GLN A 31 -1.16 -11.28 2.97
CA GLN A 31 -0.81 -9.89 2.69
C GLN A 31 -0.46 -9.70 1.22
N GLU A 32 0.39 -10.56 0.65
CA GLU A 32 0.80 -10.49 -0.75
C GLU A 32 -0.41 -10.64 -1.70
N MET A 33 -1.34 -11.55 -1.40
CA MET A 33 -2.56 -11.77 -2.18
C MET A 33 -3.48 -10.54 -2.16
N LEU A 34 -3.59 -9.84 -1.03
CA LEU A 34 -4.47 -8.68 -0.84
C LEU A 34 -3.87 -7.34 -1.29
N THR A 35 -2.55 -7.27 -1.46
CA THR A 35 -1.84 -6.03 -1.81
C THR A 35 -1.23 -6.14 -3.20
N VAL A 36 0.02 -6.61 -3.29
CA VAL A 36 0.87 -6.59 -4.47
C VAL A 36 0.34 -7.47 -5.60
N LYS A 37 -0.49 -8.49 -5.33
CA LYS A 37 -1.09 -9.31 -6.40
C LYS A 37 -2.42 -8.77 -6.91
N SER A 38 -3.11 -7.91 -6.17
CA SER A 38 -4.47 -7.49 -6.46
C SER A 38 -4.58 -5.98 -6.76
N ASP A 39 -4.21 -5.15 -5.80
CA ASP A 39 -4.80 -3.83 -5.60
C ASP A 39 -3.79 -2.71 -5.28
N ASP A 40 -2.57 -3.04 -4.86
CA ASP A 40 -1.50 -2.03 -4.74
C ASP A 40 -0.94 -1.68 -6.13
N PHE A 41 -1.38 -0.54 -6.68
CA PHE A 41 -0.95 -0.08 -8.00
C PHE A 41 0.56 0.19 -8.07
N THR A 42 1.12 0.82 -7.03
CA THR A 42 2.53 1.20 -7.01
C THR A 42 3.41 -0.01 -6.68
N GLY A 43 2.99 -0.82 -5.71
CA GLY A 43 3.68 -2.04 -5.31
C GLY A 43 3.77 -3.08 -6.43
N ARG A 44 2.72 -3.22 -7.25
CA ARG A 44 2.72 -4.13 -8.41
C ARG A 44 3.84 -3.86 -9.41
N ASN A 45 4.01 -2.59 -9.81
CA ASN A 45 5.00 -2.24 -10.82
C ASN A 45 6.42 -2.44 -10.28
N LYS A 46 6.67 -2.03 -9.03
CA LYS A 46 7.95 -2.25 -8.36
C LYS A 46 8.26 -3.74 -8.20
N MET A 47 7.26 -4.53 -7.80
CA MET A 47 7.41 -5.98 -7.68
C MET A 47 7.79 -6.61 -9.03
N TYR A 48 7.17 -6.18 -10.12
CA TYR A 48 7.56 -6.63 -11.46
C TYR A 48 9.04 -6.31 -11.77
N GLU A 49 9.50 -5.11 -11.44
CA GLU A 49 10.91 -4.73 -11.63
C GLU A 49 11.85 -5.58 -10.78
N HIS A 50 11.51 -5.83 -9.52
CA HIS A 50 12.33 -6.66 -8.63
C HIS A 50 12.38 -8.12 -9.08
N ILE A 51 11.27 -8.67 -9.57
CA ILE A 51 11.25 -10.03 -10.15
C ILE A 51 12.20 -10.12 -11.35
N ILE A 52 12.23 -9.10 -12.21
CA ILE A 52 13.14 -9.05 -13.37
C ILE A 52 14.60 -8.94 -12.93
N LYS A 53 14.88 -8.15 -11.88
CA LYS A 53 16.24 -7.91 -11.35
C LYS A 53 16.73 -9.03 -10.43
N GLY A 54 15.84 -9.90 -9.94
CA GLY A 54 16.17 -10.93 -8.95
C GLY A 54 16.42 -10.37 -7.54
N GLU A 55 15.86 -9.20 -7.23
CA GLU A 55 15.99 -8.53 -5.93
C GLU A 55 14.85 -8.94 -4.98
N PHE A 56 15.05 -8.71 -3.69
CA PHE A 56 14.01 -8.99 -2.69
C PHE A 56 12.80 -8.07 -2.86
N PRO A 57 11.59 -8.58 -2.61
CA PRO A 57 10.37 -7.79 -2.73
C PRO A 57 10.31 -6.68 -1.67
N ASN A 58 9.76 -5.53 -2.05
CA ASN A 58 9.48 -4.43 -1.12
C ASN A 58 8.31 -4.77 -0.17
N GLU A 59 8.29 -4.09 0.98
CA GLU A 59 7.13 -4.10 1.87
C GLU A 59 5.86 -3.59 1.15
N PRO A 60 4.72 -4.30 1.28
CA PRO A 60 3.47 -3.89 0.65
C PRO A 60 2.92 -2.58 1.19
N GLY A 61 2.35 -1.75 0.30
CA GLY A 61 1.70 -0.50 0.67
C GLY A 61 0.24 -0.68 1.12
N VAL A 62 -0.43 0.46 1.30
CA VAL A 62 -1.88 0.51 1.60
C VAL A 62 -2.68 0.22 0.31
N PRO A 63 -3.62 -0.74 0.31
CA PRO A 63 -4.48 -1.03 -0.84
C PRO A 63 -5.31 0.19 -1.28
N GLU A 64 -5.54 0.32 -2.58
CA GLU A 64 -6.38 1.40 -3.12
C GLU A 64 -7.86 1.24 -2.74
N SER A 65 -8.35 0.00 -2.64
CA SER A 65 -9.70 -0.33 -2.15
C SER A 65 -9.98 0.24 -0.76
N PHE A 66 -8.99 0.25 0.14
CA PHE A 66 -9.13 0.85 1.45
C PHE A 66 -9.25 2.39 1.37
N LYS A 67 -8.49 3.02 0.47
CA LYS A 67 -8.61 4.47 0.23
C LYS A 67 -9.98 4.82 -0.35
N VAL A 68 -10.49 4.00 -1.27
CA VAL A 68 -11.85 4.15 -1.83
C VAL A 68 -12.88 4.02 -0.72
N LEU A 69 -12.77 3.00 0.15
CA LEU A 69 -13.66 2.82 1.30
C LEU A 69 -13.70 4.08 2.20
N VAL A 70 -12.54 4.65 2.54
CA VAL A 70 -12.49 5.89 3.33
C VAL A 70 -13.22 7.03 2.62
N LYS A 71 -13.07 7.16 1.29
CA LYS A 71 -13.77 8.18 0.51
C LYS A 71 -15.28 7.94 0.43
N GLU A 72 -15.71 6.69 0.34
CA GLU A 72 -17.13 6.33 0.37
C GLU A 72 -17.78 6.66 1.72
N LEU A 73 -17.09 6.42 2.83
CA LEU A 73 -17.56 6.82 4.16
C LEU A 73 -17.61 8.36 4.31
N GLN A 74 -16.59 9.07 3.83
CA GLN A 74 -16.57 10.54 3.80
C GLN A 74 -17.70 11.12 2.96
N ALA A 75 -18.10 10.46 1.86
CA ALA A 75 -19.24 10.87 1.04
C ALA A 75 -20.59 10.77 1.78
N LEU A 76 -20.70 9.92 2.79
CA LEU A 76 -21.86 9.80 3.68
C LEU A 76 -21.86 10.80 4.84
N ALA A 77 -20.97 11.81 4.80
CA ALA A 77 -20.74 12.77 5.88
C ALA A 77 -20.24 12.13 7.19
N LEU A 78 -19.59 10.96 7.11
CA LEU A 78 -18.87 10.37 8.24
C LEU A 78 -17.42 10.86 8.21
N ASP A 79 -16.96 11.43 9.32
CA ASP A 79 -15.57 11.83 9.47
C ASP A 79 -14.72 10.63 9.89
N VAL A 80 -13.81 10.21 9.01
CA VAL A 80 -12.95 9.03 9.19
C VAL A 80 -11.52 9.45 8.92
N ASP A 81 -10.71 9.42 9.98
CA ASP A 81 -9.29 9.76 9.98
C ASP A 81 -8.45 8.61 10.52
N LEU A 82 -7.24 8.46 9.95
CA LEU A 82 -6.27 7.45 10.39
C LEU A 82 -5.44 7.99 11.55
N ILE A 83 -5.65 7.43 12.74
CA ILE A 83 -4.90 7.78 13.94
C ILE A 83 -3.63 6.93 13.98
N LYS A 84 -2.46 7.57 14.00
CA LYS A 84 -1.20 6.90 14.31
C LYS A 84 -1.04 6.83 15.83
N THR A 85 -1.17 5.64 16.40
CA THR A 85 -0.72 5.41 17.78
C THR A 85 0.80 5.53 17.79
N ALA A 86 1.34 6.38 18.66
CA ALA A 86 2.79 6.50 18.84
C ALA A 86 3.32 5.20 19.48
N VAL A 87 3.56 4.17 18.67
CA VAL A 87 4.44 3.06 19.01
C VAL A 87 5.86 3.58 18.73
N PRO A 88 6.79 3.55 19.71
CA PRO A 88 8.15 4.01 19.46
C PRO A 88 8.75 3.20 18.31
N ALA A 89 9.24 3.93 17.30
CA ALA A 89 9.79 3.38 16.09
C ALA A 89 10.86 2.33 16.42
N VAL A 90 10.63 1.08 16.00
CA VAL A 90 11.75 0.17 15.76
C VAL A 90 12.32 0.59 14.42
N GLU A 91 13.53 1.12 14.44
CA GLU A 91 14.26 1.63 13.29
C GLU A 91 14.44 0.54 12.23
N GLY A 92 13.93 0.79 11.02
CA GLY A 92 14.16 -0.05 9.86
C GLY A 92 13.30 0.38 8.69
N GLU A 93 13.93 0.98 7.69
CA GLU A 93 13.43 1.24 6.34
C GLU A 93 12.50 2.46 6.13
N THR A 94 13.15 3.60 5.85
CA THR A 94 12.54 4.73 5.17
C THR A 94 12.37 4.45 3.67
N PRO A 95 11.19 4.67 3.08
CA PRO A 95 11.10 5.12 1.69
C PRO A 95 11.01 6.64 1.69
N ALA A 96 11.97 7.25 1.00
CA ALA A 96 12.03 8.67 0.75
C ALA A 96 10.76 9.17 0.04
N GLU A 97 10.14 10.21 0.59
CA GLU A 97 9.20 11.06 -0.15
C GLU A 97 9.64 12.54 -0.06
N GLU A 98 9.57 13.18 -1.21
CA GLU A 98 10.28 14.39 -1.61
C GLU A 98 9.86 15.64 -0.83
N LYS A 99 10.86 16.35 -0.28
CA LYS A 99 10.69 17.74 0.17
C LYS A 99 10.59 18.68 -1.04
N LYS A 100 9.39 19.13 -1.41
CA LYS A 100 9.23 20.43 -2.08
C LYS A 100 9.23 21.55 -1.04
N GLY A 101 10.40 22.15 -0.88
CA GLY A 101 10.58 23.34 -0.05
C GLY A 101 9.93 24.59 -0.64
N LYS A 102 9.52 25.49 0.27
CA LYS A 102 9.66 26.95 0.15
C LYS A 102 9.38 27.58 1.51
N THR A 103 10.39 27.66 2.37
CA THR A 103 10.39 28.60 3.51
C THR A 103 11.39 29.70 3.19
N LYS A 104 10.87 30.91 3.07
CA LYS A 104 11.59 32.18 2.88
C LYS A 104 12.74 32.29 3.88
N LYS A 105 13.98 32.32 3.40
CA LYS A 105 15.13 32.71 4.23
C LYS A 105 15.26 34.24 4.18
N LYS A 106 14.69 34.91 5.19
CA LYS A 106 15.22 36.19 5.67
C LYS A 106 16.66 35.93 6.11
N VAL A 107 17.65 36.51 5.44
CA VAL A 107 18.94 36.82 6.05
C VAL A 107 19.37 38.18 5.55
N SER A 108 19.23 39.15 6.45
CA SER A 108 20.02 40.37 6.56
C SER A 108 21.53 40.11 6.42
N LYS A 109 22.19 40.88 5.56
CA LYS A 109 23.60 41.31 5.62
C LYS A 109 23.63 42.59 4.78
N GLU A 110 23.72 43.80 5.34
CA GLU A 110 24.88 44.36 6.01
C GLU A 110 26.13 44.38 5.09
N LYS A 111 26.09 45.29 4.10
CA LYS A 111 27.13 46.27 3.78
C LYS A 111 26.59 47.25 2.74
#